data_AF-A0A1X6WN66-F1
#
_entry.id   AF-A0A1X6WN66-F1
#
_cell.length_a   1.000
_cell.length_b   1.000
_cell.length_c   1.000
_cell.angle_alpha   90.00
_cell.angle_beta   90.00
_cell.angle_gamma   90.00
#
_symmetry.space_group_name_H-M   'P 1'
#
loop_
_entity.id
_entity.type
_entity.pdbx_description
1 polymer ?
#
loop_
_entity_poly.entity_id
_entity_poly.type
_entity_poly.pdbx_seq_one_letter_code
_entity_poly.pdbx_strand_id
1 'polypeptide(L)'
;MSQLIMLIFIVSLGVAYFYNLFYRSKKQMEYGNDERWSLIKEKASQISLKYYQFLIVVIAILMTLILFIPQMDISFSLNRGLMIAFDLIIIGQLVEMFALKNFDKKM
;
A
#
# COMPACT_ATOMS: atom_id res chain seq x y z
N MET A 1 20.07 4.59 9.02
CA MET A 1 19.28 3.59 9.77
C MET A 1 20.09 2.31 9.90
N SER A 2 20.09 1.67 11.08
CA SER A 2 20.72 0.35 11.25
C SER A 2 19.98 -0.69 10.40
N GLN A 3 20.70 -1.65 9.81
CA GLN A 3 20.12 -2.75 9.02
C GLN A 3 19.06 -3.53 9.79
N LEU A 4 19.21 -3.62 11.12
CA LEU A 4 18.24 -4.24 12.01
C LEU A 4 16.90 -3.48 12.05
N ILE A 5 16.93 -2.15 12.08
CA ILE A 5 15.70 -1.32 12.12
C ILE A 5 14.93 -1.49 10.81
N MET A 6 15.65 -1.49 9.69
CA MET A 6 15.07 -1.73 8.36
C MET A 6 14.46 -3.13 8.24
N LEU A 7 15.13 -4.15 8.76
CA LEU A 7 14.61 -5.51 8.78
C LEU A 7 13.33 -5.62 9.61
N ILE A 8 13.32 -5.06 10.83
CA ILE A 8 12.14 -5.04 11.71
C ILE A 8 10.97 -4.35 11.00
N PHE A 9 11.24 -3.23 10.32
CA PHE A 9 10.22 -2.50 9.59
C PHE A 9 9.61 -3.34 8.46
N ILE A 10 10.43 -3.93 7.59
CA ILE A 10 9.96 -4.79 6.49
C ILE A 10 9.16 -5.99 7.02
N VAL A 11 9.67 -6.67 8.05
CA VAL A 11 8.97 -7.80 8.67
C VAL A 11 7.63 -7.36 9.26
N SER A 12 7.57 -6.21 9.94
CA SER A 12 6.32 -5.69 10.51
C SER A 12 5.27 -5.40 9.42
N LEU A 13 5.68 -4.85 8.29
CA LEU A 13 4.81 -4.58 7.15
C LEU A 13 4.32 -5.89 6.51
N GLY A 14 5.22 -6.87 6.34
CA GLY A 14 4.86 -8.21 5.86
C GLY A 14 3.83 -8.90 6.76
N VAL A 15 4.04 -8.85 8.08
CA VAL A 15 3.07 -9.38 9.07
C VAL A 15 1.72 -8.66 8.96
N ALA A 16 1.72 -7.34 8.82
CA ALA A 16 0.50 -6.56 8.63
C ALA A 16 -0.26 -6.93 7.33
N TYR A 17 0.48 -7.20 6.26
CA TYR A 17 -0.10 -7.70 5.00
C TYR A 17 -0.74 -9.09 5.16
N PHE A 18 -0.05 -10.05 5.78
CA PHE A 18 -0.61 -11.37 6.06
C PHE A 18 -1.84 -11.29 6.97
N TYR A 19 -1.80 -10.43 7.99
CA TYR A 19 -2.95 -10.16 8.84
C TYR A 19 -4.15 -9.62 8.04
N ASN A 20 -3.92 -8.72 7.07
CA ASN A 20 -4.97 -8.22 6.20
C ASN A 20 -5.63 -9.35 5.38
N LEU A 21 -4.83 -10.24 4.78
CA LEU A 21 -5.35 -11.39 4.04
C LEU A 21 -6.21 -12.28 4.95
N PHE A 22 -5.72 -12.60 6.16
CA PHE A 22 -6.47 -13.39 7.13
C PHE A 22 -7.78 -12.70 7.54
N TYR A 23 -7.76 -11.39 7.81
CA TYR A 23 -8.95 -10.62 8.16
C TYR A 23 -10.01 -10.68 7.06
N ARG A 24 -9.60 -10.48 5.80
CA ARG A 24 -10.50 -10.53 4.64
C ARG A 24 -11.16 -11.90 4.48
N SER A 25 -10.38 -12.97 4.61
CA SER A 25 -10.88 -14.34 4.51
C SER A 25 -11.87 -14.64 5.64
N LYS A 26 -11.53 -14.28 6.89
CA LYS A 26 -12.43 -14.47 8.03
C LYS A 26 -13.76 -13.77 7.84
N LYS A 27 -13.73 -12.50 7.44
CA LYS A 27 -14.93 -11.69 7.20
C LYS A 27 -15.75 -12.19 6.01
N GLN A 28 -15.08 -12.71 4.98
CA GLN A 28 -15.79 -13.35 3.86
C GLN A 28 -16.54 -14.61 4.28
N MET A 29 -15.99 -15.41 5.19
CA MET A 29 -16.71 -16.56 5.76
C MET A 29 -17.87 -16.12 6.66
N GLU A 30 -17.66 -15.09 7.48
CA GLU A 30 -18.68 -14.54 8.41
C GLU A 30 -19.89 -13.97 7.67
N TYR A 31 -19.67 -13.21 6.60
CA TYR A 31 -20.74 -12.60 5.81
C TYR A 31 -21.28 -13.50 4.69
N GLY A 32 -20.78 -14.72 4.52
CA GLY A 32 -21.34 -15.66 3.54
C GLY A 32 -21.37 -15.16 2.09
N ASN A 33 -20.43 -14.29 1.70
CA ASN A 33 -20.38 -13.65 0.38
C ASN A 33 -21.58 -12.72 0.07
N ASP A 34 -22.18 -12.14 1.10
CA ASP A 34 -23.27 -11.16 1.01
C ASP A 34 -22.91 -9.91 0.18
N GLU A 35 -23.93 -9.31 -0.47
CA GLU A 35 -23.79 -8.13 -1.31
C GLU A 35 -23.22 -6.94 -0.53
N ARG A 36 -23.60 -6.79 0.75
CA ARG A 36 -23.06 -5.76 1.64
C ARG A 36 -21.54 -5.88 1.79
N TRP A 37 -21.04 -7.10 1.97
CA TRP A 37 -19.61 -7.34 2.10
C TRP A 37 -18.85 -7.06 0.80
N SER A 38 -19.47 -7.37 -0.35
CA SER A 38 -18.95 -7.01 -1.67
C SER A 38 -18.82 -5.49 -1.83
N LEU A 39 -19.87 -4.74 -1.48
CA LEU A 39 -19.88 -3.27 -1.54
C LEU A 39 -18.82 -2.63 -0.62
N ILE A 40 -18.65 -3.16 0.59
CA ILE A 40 -17.61 -2.71 1.53
C ILE A 40 -16.21 -2.92 0.95
N LYS A 41 -15.95 -4.12 0.41
CA LYS A 41 -14.68 -4.43 -0.26
C LYS A 41 -14.41 -3.51 -1.44
N GLU A 42 -15.41 -3.27 -2.28
CA GLU A 42 -15.28 -2.42 -3.45
C GLU A 42 -14.93 -0.98 -3.05
N LYS A 43 -15.67 -0.39 -2.09
CA LYS A 43 -15.39 0.96 -1.59
C LYS A 43 -14.00 1.08 -0.97
N ALA A 44 -13.56 0.06 -0.23
CA ALA A 44 -12.21 0.03 0.32
C ALA A 44 -11.14 -0.04 -0.77
N SER A 45 -11.35 -0.88 -1.78
CA SER A 45 -10.45 -1.03 -2.92
C SER A 45 -10.39 0.25 -3.78
N GLN A 46 -11.50 0.97 -3.92
CA GLN A 46 -11.49 2.29 -4.58
C GLN A 46 -10.58 3.31 -3.86
N ILE A 47 -10.44 3.22 -2.53
CA ILE A 47 -9.53 4.10 -1.77
C ILE A 47 -8.07 3.72 -2.06
N SER A 48 -7.73 2.43 -2.08
CA SER A 48 -6.36 2.01 -2.42
C SER A 48 -6.02 2.29 -3.89
N LEU A 49 -6.98 2.16 -4.79
CA LEU A 49 -6.83 2.58 -6.19
C LEU A 49 -6.47 4.07 -6.30
N LYS A 50 -7.17 4.95 -5.58
CA LYS A 50 -6.87 6.39 -5.58
C LYS A 50 -5.46 6.67 -5.06
N TYR A 51 -5.01 5.94 -4.04
CA TYR A 51 -3.63 6.02 -3.56
C TYR A 51 -2.62 5.67 -4.67
N TYR A 52 -2.82 4.57 -5.39
CA TYR A 52 -1.92 4.18 -6.48
C TYR A 52 -1.97 5.16 -7.66
N GLN A 53 -3.15 5.69 -8.00
CA GLN A 53 -3.29 6.73 -9.03
C GLN A 53 -2.51 7.99 -8.67
N PHE A 54 -2.63 8.45 -7.42
CA PHE A 54 -1.84 9.58 -6.93
C PHE A 54 -0.33 9.29 -7.00
N LEU A 55 0.07 8.09 -6.59
CA LEU A 55 1.46 7.66 -6.61
C LEU A 55 2.05 7.63 -8.02
N ILE A 56 1.29 7.17 -9.02
CA ILE A 56 1.69 7.20 -10.43
C ILE A 56 1.98 8.63 -10.89
N VAL A 57 1.10 9.58 -10.55
CA VAL A 57 1.28 11.00 -10.91
C VAL A 57 2.56 11.56 -10.27
N VAL A 58 2.79 11.27 -8.98
CA VAL A 58 4.00 11.72 -8.27
C VAL A 58 5.26 11.15 -8.92
N ILE A 59 5.28 9.85 -9.23
CA ILE A 59 6.44 9.23 -9.89
C ILE A 59 6.68 9.83 -11.27
N ALA A 60 5.62 10.05 -12.07
CA ALA A 60 5.75 10.66 -13.38
C ALA A 60 6.40 12.05 -13.29
N ILE A 61 5.95 12.89 -12.35
CA ILE A 61 6.54 14.21 -12.11
C ILE A 61 8.02 14.10 -11.72
N LEU A 62 8.36 13.21 -10.79
CA LEU A 62 9.76 13.00 -10.36
C LEU A 62 10.63 12.55 -11.52
N MET A 63 10.15 11.62 -12.35
CA MET A 63 10.87 11.17 -13.54
C MET A 63 11.10 12.32 -14.52
N THR A 64 10.09 13.16 -14.78
CA THR A 64 10.26 14.35 -15.62
C THR A 64 11.29 15.30 -15.03
N LEU A 65 11.25 15.61 -13.73
CA LEU A 65 12.21 16.52 -13.11
C LEU A 65 13.65 16.01 -13.23
N ILE A 66 13.88 14.71 -12.98
CA ILE A 66 15.21 14.09 -13.11
C ILE A 66 15.71 14.16 -14.55
N LEU A 67 14.85 13.91 -15.55
CA LEU A 67 15.23 13.94 -16.96
C LEU A 67 15.59 15.34 -17.47
N PHE A 68 14.92 16.37 -17.00
CA PHE A 68 15.03 17.73 -17.54
C PHE A 68 15.86 18.69 -16.69
N ILE A 69 16.30 18.27 -15.49
CA ILE A 69 17.17 19.08 -14.60
C ILE A 69 18.50 18.33 -14.42
N PRO A 70 19.52 18.59 -15.28
CA PRO A 70 20.80 17.87 -15.26
C PRO A 70 21.59 17.99 -13.95
N GLN A 71 21.26 19.00 -13.13
CA GLN A 71 21.87 19.24 -11.82
C GLN A 71 21.32 18.30 -10.73
N MET A 72 20.19 17.63 -10.98
CA MET A 72 19.62 16.58 -10.13
C MET A 72 20.24 15.21 -10.46
N ASP A 73 21.57 15.11 -10.38
CA ASP A 73 22.25 13.84 -10.59
C ASP A 73 22.19 13.02 -9.28
N ILE A 74 21.11 12.23 -9.13
CA ILE A 74 20.81 11.45 -7.92
C ILE A 74 21.26 10.01 -8.14
N SER A 75 22.44 9.65 -7.63
CA SER A 75 22.87 8.24 -7.58
C SER A 75 22.13 7.52 -6.45
N PHE A 76 21.30 6.52 -6.80
CA PHE A 76 20.57 5.71 -5.82
C PHE A 76 21.10 4.27 -5.78
N SER A 77 21.31 3.74 -4.57
CA SER A 77 21.60 2.31 -4.40
C SER A 77 20.37 1.49 -4.75
N LEU A 78 20.53 0.44 -5.57
CA LEU A 78 19.44 -0.47 -5.93
C LEU A 78 18.69 -1.01 -4.71
N ASN A 79 19.41 -1.32 -3.62
CA ASN A 79 18.81 -1.80 -2.38
C ASN A 79 17.83 -0.77 -1.77
N ARG A 80 18.21 0.51 -1.76
CA ARG A 80 17.33 1.58 -1.27
C ARG A 80 16.14 1.76 -2.21
N GLY A 81 16.34 1.61 -3.52
CA GLY A 81 15.29 1.73 -4.54
C GLY A 81 14.21 0.69 -4.36
N LEU A 82 14.63 -0.57 -4.21
CA LEU A 82 13.75 -1.69 -3.93
C LEU A 82 12.99 -1.53 -2.61
N MET A 83 13.66 -1.02 -1.57
CA MET A 83 13.01 -0.76 -0.28
C MET A 83 11.90 0.29 -0.41
N ILE A 84 12.19 1.44 -1.02
CA ILE A 84 11.18 2.49 -1.21
C ILE A 84 10.02 1.96 -2.05
N ALA A 85 10.30 1.22 -3.12
CA ALA A 85 9.26 0.63 -3.96
C ALA A 85 8.38 -0.33 -3.17
N PHE A 86 8.97 -1.21 -2.35
CA PHE A 86 8.25 -2.12 -1.46
C PHE A 86 7.36 -1.36 -0.47
N ASP A 87 7.91 -0.35 0.20
CA ASP A 87 7.20 0.47 1.19
C ASP A 87 5.98 1.18 0.55
N LEU A 88 6.19 1.77 -0.63
CA LEU A 88 5.12 2.43 -1.38
C LEU A 88 3.99 1.48 -1.76
N ILE A 89 4.31 0.25 -2.17
CA ILE A 89 3.32 -0.77 -2.53
C ILE A 89 2.52 -1.21 -1.31
N ILE A 90 3.21 -1.53 -0.20
CA ILE A 90 2.57 -2.11 0.98
C ILE A 90 1.73 -1.08 1.74
N ILE A 91 2.11 0.21 1.71
CA ILE A 91 1.27 1.29 2.25
C ILE A 91 -0.10 1.30 1.54
N GLY A 92 -0.16 1.10 0.23
CA GLY A 92 -1.44 1.02 -0.50
C GLY A 92 -2.34 -0.13 -0.01
N GLN A 93 -1.73 -1.27 0.32
CA GLN A 93 -2.45 -2.42 0.92
C GLN A 93 -2.95 -2.12 2.34
N LEU A 94 -2.17 -1.39 3.14
CA LEU A 94 -2.57 -0.96 4.47
C LEU A 94 -3.69 0.09 4.42
N VAL A 95 -3.63 1.02 3.47
CA VAL A 95 -4.71 1.99 3.21
C VAL A 95 -6.02 1.26 2.91
N GLU A 96 -5.99 0.23 2.06
CA GLU A 96 -7.15 -0.63 1.80
C GLU A 96 -7.67 -1.29 3.07
N MET A 97 -6.77 -1.85 3.89
CA MET A 97 -7.13 -2.51 5.14
C MET A 97 -7.82 -1.56 6.13
N PHE A 98 -7.30 -0.34 6.28
CA PHE A 98 -7.90 0.68 7.14
C PHE A 98 -9.26 1.13 6.61
N ALA A 99 -9.36 1.35 5.30
CA ALA A 99 -10.62 1.68 4.64
C ALA A 99 -11.67 0.59 4.86
N LEU A 100 -11.28 -0.68 4.68
CA LEU A 100 -12.13 -1.84 4.84
C LEU A 100 -12.66 -1.95 6.27
N LYS A 101 -11.79 -1.81 7.29
CA LYS A 101 -12.20 -1.77 8.70
C LYS A 101 -13.11 -0.59 9.04
N ASN A 102 -12.92 0.57 8.40
CA ASN A 102 -13.75 1.75 8.63
C ASN A 102 -15.14 1.59 8.03
N PHE A 103 -15.24 1.06 6.81
CA PHE A 103 -16.51 0.80 6.14
C PHE A 103 -17.30 -0.33 6.80
N ASP A 104 -16.62 -1.41 7.20
CA ASP A 104 -17.22 -2.53 7.96
C ASP A 104 -17.87 -2.08 9.28
N LYS A 105 -17.30 -1.07 9.95
CA LYS A 105 -17.88 -0.48 11.17
C LYS A 105 -19.04 0.47 10.93
N LYS A 106 -19.17 1.02 9.71
CA LYS A 106 -20.10 2.14 9.42
C LYS A 106 -21.29 1.74 8.56
N MET A 107 -21.15 0.70 7.74
CA MET A 107 -22.19 0.18 6.85
C MET A 107 -22.66 -1.13 7.40
#